data_AF-A0A4V4HBA3-F1
#
_entry.id   AF-A0A4V4HBA3-F1
#
_cell.length_a   1.000
_cell.length_b   1.000
_cell.length_c   1.000
_cell.angle_alpha   90.00
_cell.angle_beta   90.00
_cell.angle_gamma   90.00
#
_symmetry.space_group_name_H-M   'P 1'
#
loop_
_entity.id
_entity.type
_entity.pdbx_description
1 polymer ?
#
loop_
_entity_poly.entity_id
_entity_poly.type
_entity_poly.pdbx_seq_one_letter_code
_entity_poly.pdbx_strand_id
1 'polypeptide(L)'
;MSMTEAAFHYAGLPSAPILVARSSTTPWKAPTGPEAYLRRKELRPVGNHALVELWEDNLALKIHALLENVMWTSTDIVCIGYTDELELSSAPPPPVILWIGVMPESLSSDDGFVVASKCKKLLEEHGINDVDVEIRESVVTRSESESAGPKFFSSTYSSDFADGIYTPLTTTLGFPISAQSTPRSQGTSGFFITEGSDTERLLLVTARHVIFTPDRDGNEHFEHSDNSDSEHRHNVTVFGNTGFERYLESIQTEIEGQTFMIKHQEGRIWMFGGKNDPLANKKRQKAQFALDEAKEAVEELKTFYQDVLTQWVTPESRVLGHVILSPPINVNVGSEGYTEDWAVIEVDASKVNSSNFSGNAIDLGNLISPDKFTNMMCPNPQNRHSFTYLYDHILRLKGTIPEDEMRHPTAFDQNGEPCLMVIKRGNATGVTVGHATNICSYVRYYNDGTRSSNEPSKEWTILPFDSKTGPFSGKGDSGSVIVDGRGRIGGLLIGGTGKHTQSLDLTYATPVDFLLRRMESRGLCKPNVNPVLAG
;
A
#
# COMPACT_ATOMS: atom_id res chain seq x y z
N MET A 1 -25.48 -24.03 26.90
CA MET A 1 -24.62 -22.84 26.74
C MET A 1 -25.51 -21.60 26.63
N SER A 2 -25.10 -20.44 27.16
CA SER A 2 -25.88 -19.19 27.00
C SER A 2 -25.52 -18.46 25.69
N MET A 3 -26.44 -17.66 25.13
CA MET A 3 -26.13 -16.83 23.94
C MET A 3 -24.99 -15.84 24.20
N THR A 4 -24.91 -15.30 25.42
CA THR A 4 -23.84 -14.38 25.81
C THR A 4 -22.47 -15.08 25.86
N GLU A 5 -22.42 -16.30 26.39
CA GLU A 5 -21.20 -17.12 26.34
C GLU A 5 -20.80 -17.43 24.89
N ALA A 6 -21.76 -17.81 24.05
CA ALA A 6 -21.51 -18.13 22.64
C ALA A 6 -20.83 -16.97 21.88
N ALA A 7 -21.33 -15.75 22.08
CA ALA A 7 -20.84 -14.55 21.40
C ALA A 7 -19.50 -14.03 21.96
N PHE A 8 -19.19 -14.29 23.23
CA PHE A 8 -18.05 -13.66 23.92
C PHE A 8 -16.99 -14.64 24.44
N HIS A 9 -17.14 -15.94 24.22
CA HIS A 9 -16.15 -16.94 24.66
C HIS A 9 -14.76 -16.72 24.05
N TYR A 10 -14.68 -16.25 22.80
CA TYR A 10 -13.43 -16.00 22.07
C TYR A 10 -13.03 -14.51 22.02
N ALA A 11 -13.55 -13.69 22.94
CA ALA A 11 -13.18 -12.29 23.04
C ALA A 11 -11.64 -12.13 23.08
N GLY A 12 -11.09 -11.27 22.24
CA GLY A 12 -9.63 -11.07 22.09
C GLY A 12 -9.02 -11.69 20.83
N LEU A 13 -9.68 -12.68 20.21
CA LEU A 13 -9.22 -13.22 18.93
C LEU A 13 -9.63 -12.29 17.76
N PRO A 14 -8.81 -12.19 16.68
CA PRO A 14 -9.02 -11.21 15.61
C PRO A 14 -10.41 -11.26 14.94
N SER A 15 -10.92 -12.47 14.67
CA SER A 15 -12.22 -12.65 14.02
C SER A 15 -13.39 -12.78 15.00
N ALA A 16 -13.13 -12.81 16.31
CA ALA A 16 -14.13 -13.02 17.37
C ALA A 16 -15.21 -14.06 17.01
N PRO A 17 -14.82 -15.32 16.70
CA PRO A 17 -15.77 -16.33 16.20
C PRO A 17 -16.84 -16.67 17.25
N ILE A 18 -17.99 -17.16 16.79
CA ILE A 18 -19.07 -17.62 17.67
C ILE A 18 -18.78 -19.05 18.13
N LEU A 19 -18.86 -19.30 19.44
CA LEU A 19 -18.78 -20.65 20.01
C LEU A 19 -20.11 -21.38 19.79
N VAL A 20 -20.03 -22.60 19.23
CA VAL A 20 -21.18 -23.50 19.01
C VAL A 20 -21.30 -24.53 20.13
N ALA A 21 -20.17 -25.14 20.52
CA ALA A 21 -20.11 -26.13 21.59
C ALA A 21 -18.70 -26.28 22.15
N ARG A 22 -18.57 -26.80 23.37
CA ARG A 22 -17.28 -27.12 24.00
C ARG A 22 -17.41 -28.33 24.93
N SER A 23 -16.34 -29.12 25.06
CA SER A 23 -16.26 -30.26 25.99
C SER A 23 -15.84 -29.86 27.41
N SER A 24 -15.13 -28.74 27.56
CA SER A 24 -14.61 -28.28 28.86
C SER A 24 -15.76 -28.00 29.84
N THR A 25 -15.60 -28.41 31.10
CA THR A 25 -16.58 -28.12 32.17
C THR A 25 -16.31 -26.81 32.90
N THR A 26 -15.22 -26.11 32.56
CA THR A 26 -14.84 -24.84 33.19
C THR A 26 -15.92 -23.78 32.93
N PRO A 27 -16.57 -23.18 33.94
CA PRO A 27 -17.61 -22.20 33.71
C PRO A 27 -17.08 -20.92 33.06
N TRP A 28 -17.73 -20.46 31.99
CA TRP A 28 -17.49 -19.11 31.47
C TRP A 28 -18.09 -18.09 32.44
N LYS A 29 -17.32 -17.03 32.77
CA LYS A 29 -17.74 -15.99 33.71
C LYS A 29 -17.94 -14.68 32.98
N ALA A 30 -19.18 -14.22 32.93
CA ALA A 30 -19.49 -12.87 32.45
C ALA A 30 -18.83 -11.82 33.37
N PRO A 31 -18.30 -10.71 32.81
CA PRO A 31 -17.83 -9.59 33.62
C PRO A 31 -18.99 -9.02 34.47
N THR A 32 -18.73 -8.73 35.75
CA THR A 32 -19.72 -8.12 36.66
C THR A 32 -19.14 -6.87 37.34
N GLY A 33 -19.88 -5.76 37.29
CA GLY A 33 -19.53 -4.49 37.93
C GLY A 33 -19.31 -3.33 36.95
N PRO A 34 -19.13 -2.09 37.46
CA PRO A 34 -19.04 -0.86 36.65
C PRO A 34 -17.78 -0.78 35.76
N GLU A 35 -16.73 -1.54 36.08
CA GLU A 35 -15.42 -1.54 35.39
C GLU A 35 -15.04 -2.94 34.85
N ALA A 36 -16.03 -3.79 34.56
CA ALA A 36 -15.79 -5.18 34.20
C ALA A 36 -15.65 -5.37 32.69
N TYR A 37 -14.41 -5.53 32.21
CA TYR A 37 -14.11 -5.85 30.81
C TYR A 37 -14.11 -7.36 30.57
N LEU A 38 -14.38 -7.76 29.32
CA LEU A 38 -14.18 -9.15 28.88
C LEU A 38 -12.69 -9.52 28.96
N ARG A 39 -12.40 -10.67 29.57
CA ARG A 39 -11.04 -11.23 29.56
C ARG A 39 -10.70 -11.66 28.13
N ARG A 40 -9.55 -11.18 27.63
CA ARG A 40 -9.09 -11.45 26.26
C ARG A 40 -8.37 -12.78 26.20
N LYS A 41 -8.63 -13.54 25.14
CA LYS A 41 -7.92 -14.77 24.79
C LYS A 41 -6.90 -14.52 23.69
N GLU A 42 -5.87 -15.35 23.66
CA GLU A 42 -4.80 -15.37 22.67
C GLU A 42 -4.57 -16.80 22.17
N LEU A 43 -4.22 -16.93 20.88
CA LEU A 43 -3.82 -18.20 20.27
C LEU A 43 -2.31 -18.38 20.41
N ARG A 44 -1.88 -19.57 20.84
CA ARG A 44 -0.46 -19.97 20.89
C ARG A 44 -0.23 -21.32 20.22
N PRO A 45 0.98 -21.55 19.67
CA PRO A 45 1.37 -22.86 19.18
C PRO A 45 1.43 -23.89 20.33
N VAL A 46 1.13 -25.15 20.02
CA VAL A 46 1.08 -26.24 20.99
C VAL A 46 2.48 -26.64 21.47
N GLY A 47 3.48 -26.65 20.58
CA GLY A 47 4.84 -27.06 20.91
C GLY A 47 4.96 -28.58 21.10
N ASN A 48 5.73 -29.01 22.12
CA ASN A 48 5.94 -30.43 22.41
C ASN A 48 4.68 -31.06 23.05
N HIS A 49 3.96 -31.89 22.28
CA HIS A 49 2.75 -32.57 22.75
C HIS A 49 2.60 -33.93 22.06
N ALA A 50 1.96 -34.90 22.73
CA ALA A 50 1.78 -36.26 22.19
C ALA A 50 0.94 -36.30 20.89
N LEU A 51 0.12 -35.27 20.65
CA LEU A 51 -0.62 -35.09 19.40
C LEU A 51 0.29 -34.86 18.18
N VAL A 52 1.52 -34.39 18.33
CA VAL A 52 2.39 -34.10 17.18
C VAL A 52 2.61 -35.35 16.32
N GLU A 53 2.84 -36.50 16.95
CA GLU A 53 3.03 -37.78 16.25
C GLU A 53 1.68 -38.43 15.90
N LEU A 54 0.71 -38.41 16.84
CA LEU A 54 -0.54 -39.14 16.68
C LEU A 54 -1.54 -38.48 15.72
N TRP A 55 -1.49 -37.16 15.55
CA TRP A 55 -2.49 -36.42 14.78
C TRP A 55 -2.51 -36.85 13.32
N GLU A 56 -1.34 -36.90 12.68
CA GLU A 56 -1.19 -37.36 11.29
C GLU A 56 -1.15 -38.90 11.17
N ASP A 57 -0.76 -39.61 12.24
CA ASP A 57 -0.84 -41.08 12.32
C ASP A 57 -2.27 -41.57 12.62
N ASN A 58 -3.20 -41.21 11.72
CA ASN A 58 -4.58 -41.69 11.63
C ASN A 58 -5.60 -41.09 12.64
N LEU A 59 -5.20 -40.36 13.67
CA LEU A 59 -6.15 -39.76 14.62
C LEU A 59 -7.03 -38.68 13.98
N ALA A 60 -6.46 -37.82 13.14
CA ALA A 60 -7.21 -36.78 12.41
C ALA A 60 -8.31 -37.40 11.53
N LEU A 61 -7.99 -38.48 10.80
CA LEU A 61 -8.95 -39.17 9.93
C LEU A 61 -10.10 -39.80 10.72
N LYS A 62 -9.82 -40.37 11.90
CA LYS A 62 -10.88 -40.90 12.78
C LYS A 62 -11.77 -39.77 13.33
N ILE A 63 -11.20 -38.61 13.64
CA ILE A 63 -11.97 -37.42 14.01
C ILE A 63 -12.85 -36.97 12.84
N HIS A 64 -12.32 -36.90 11.62
CA HIS A 64 -13.09 -36.53 10.43
C HIS A 64 -14.24 -37.50 10.14
N ALA A 65 -14.06 -38.80 10.40
CA ALA A 65 -15.14 -39.78 10.30
C ALA A 65 -16.29 -39.52 11.30
N LEU A 66 -16.00 -38.96 12.48
CA LEU A 66 -17.04 -38.52 13.43
C LEU A 66 -17.77 -37.26 12.95
N LEU A 67 -17.15 -36.48 12.06
CA LEU A 67 -17.67 -35.24 11.50
C LEU A 67 -18.37 -35.44 10.14
N GLU A 68 -18.53 -36.68 9.66
CA GLU A 68 -19.09 -36.97 8.32
C GLU A 68 -20.46 -36.32 8.06
N ASN A 69 -21.29 -36.20 9.09
CA ASN A 69 -22.62 -35.57 9.01
C ASN A 69 -22.64 -34.11 9.48
N VAL A 70 -21.46 -33.48 9.62
CA VAL A 70 -21.30 -32.08 10.05
C VAL A 70 -20.70 -31.30 8.89
N MET A 71 -21.20 -30.10 8.63
CA MET A 71 -20.64 -29.17 7.64
C MET A 71 -19.37 -28.50 8.21
N TRP A 72 -18.37 -29.31 8.55
CA TRP A 72 -17.11 -28.84 9.14
C TRP A 72 -16.21 -28.20 8.08
N THR A 73 -15.47 -27.17 8.48
CA THR A 73 -14.61 -26.35 7.59
C THR A 73 -13.14 -26.48 7.92
N SER A 74 -12.76 -26.60 9.20
CA SER A 74 -11.37 -26.82 9.63
C SER A 74 -11.29 -27.68 10.90
N THR A 75 -10.14 -28.33 11.11
CA THR A 75 -9.78 -28.98 12.38
C THR A 75 -8.37 -28.55 12.76
N ASP A 76 -8.25 -27.69 13.76
CA ASP A 76 -7.01 -27.05 14.16
C ASP A 76 -6.60 -27.51 15.57
N ILE A 77 -5.32 -27.75 15.83
CA ILE A 77 -4.81 -27.99 17.20
C ILE A 77 -4.07 -26.74 17.66
N VAL A 78 -4.62 -26.04 18.65
CA VAL A 78 -4.10 -24.76 19.13
C VAL A 78 -4.14 -24.68 20.65
N CYS A 79 -3.30 -23.83 21.24
CA CYS A 79 -3.46 -23.44 22.64
C CYS A 79 -4.28 -22.15 22.71
N ILE A 80 -5.31 -22.11 23.57
CA ILE A 80 -6.13 -20.90 23.76
C ILE A 80 -6.14 -20.53 25.24
N GLY A 81 -5.40 -19.49 25.61
CA GLY A 81 -5.30 -19.00 26.99
C GLY A 81 -5.80 -17.57 27.15
N TYR A 82 -6.04 -17.14 28.38
CA TYR A 82 -6.31 -15.73 28.68
C TYR A 82 -5.00 -14.94 28.72
N THR A 83 -4.98 -13.76 28.08
CA THR A 83 -3.77 -12.93 27.94
C THR A 83 -3.17 -12.55 29.31
N ASP A 84 -4.01 -12.22 30.28
CA ASP A 84 -3.60 -11.85 31.65
C ASP A 84 -2.94 -13.01 32.43
N GLU A 85 -3.35 -14.26 32.17
CA GLU A 85 -2.70 -15.45 32.72
C GLU A 85 -1.39 -15.77 31.99
N LEU A 86 -1.36 -15.58 30.67
CA LEU A 86 -0.19 -15.88 29.83
C LEU A 86 1.02 -14.97 30.07
N GLU A 87 0.82 -13.81 30.70
CA GLU A 87 1.88 -12.87 31.09
C GLU A 87 2.53 -13.21 32.45
N LEU A 88 1.92 -14.10 33.24
CA LEU A 88 2.43 -14.51 34.54
C LEU A 88 3.37 -15.71 34.41
N SER A 89 4.61 -15.56 34.87
CA SER A 89 5.61 -16.65 34.82
C SER A 89 5.27 -17.87 35.69
N SER A 90 4.30 -17.73 36.60
CA SER A 90 3.79 -18.80 37.48
C SER A 90 2.49 -19.43 37.00
N ALA A 91 1.91 -18.98 35.90
CA ALA A 91 0.65 -19.53 35.38
C ALA A 91 0.85 -20.91 34.75
N PRO A 92 -0.16 -21.80 34.80
CA PRO A 92 -0.13 -23.05 34.06
C PRO A 92 -0.08 -22.79 32.55
N PRO A 93 0.45 -23.73 31.76
CA PRO A 93 0.40 -23.63 30.30
C PRO A 93 -1.05 -23.52 29.82
N PRO A 94 -1.31 -22.76 28.73
CA PRO A 94 -2.65 -22.63 28.19
C PRO A 94 -3.22 -23.99 27.78
N PRO A 95 -4.55 -24.18 27.88
CA PRO A 95 -5.17 -25.43 27.49
C PRO A 95 -4.99 -25.69 25.99
N VAL A 96 -4.67 -26.93 25.65
CA VAL A 96 -4.63 -27.41 24.26
C VAL A 96 -6.06 -27.72 23.82
N ILE A 97 -6.43 -27.23 22.64
CA ILE A 97 -7.79 -27.30 22.11
C ILE A 97 -7.75 -27.88 20.69
N LEU A 98 -8.52 -28.95 20.47
CA LEU A 98 -8.99 -29.33 19.15
C LEU A 98 -10.12 -28.38 18.76
N TRP A 99 -9.79 -27.44 17.88
CA TRP A 99 -10.65 -26.35 17.47
C TRP A 99 -11.26 -26.63 16.11
N ILE A 100 -12.56 -26.95 16.11
CA ILE A 100 -13.28 -27.40 14.92
C ILE A 100 -14.08 -26.22 14.35
N GLY A 101 -13.81 -25.85 13.10
CA GLY A 101 -14.63 -24.92 12.34
C GLY A 101 -15.85 -25.61 11.73
N VAL A 102 -17.02 -24.97 11.78
CA VAL A 102 -18.23 -25.38 11.06
C VAL A 102 -18.83 -24.20 10.33
N MET A 103 -19.55 -24.46 9.23
CA MET A 103 -20.28 -23.41 8.52
C MET A 103 -21.24 -22.67 9.48
N PRO A 104 -21.33 -21.34 9.43
CA PRO A 104 -22.26 -20.59 10.26
C PRO A 104 -23.70 -21.12 10.16
N GLU A 105 -24.40 -21.18 11.29
CA GLU A 105 -25.78 -21.67 11.42
C GLU A 105 -26.01 -23.14 10.99
N SER A 106 -24.97 -23.89 10.63
CA SER A 106 -25.10 -25.27 10.13
C SER A 106 -25.23 -26.33 11.22
N LEU A 107 -24.90 -25.99 12.47
CA LEU A 107 -24.88 -26.93 13.59
C LEU A 107 -25.48 -26.29 14.84
N SER A 108 -26.46 -26.97 15.44
CA SER A 108 -27.07 -26.53 16.70
C SER A 108 -26.13 -26.73 17.89
N SER A 109 -26.34 -26.00 18.99
CA SER A 109 -25.50 -26.15 20.19
C SER A 109 -25.62 -27.54 20.82
N ASP A 110 -26.81 -28.15 20.81
CA ASP A 110 -27.05 -29.47 21.37
C ASP A 110 -26.37 -30.58 20.55
N ASP A 111 -26.51 -30.52 19.22
CA ASP A 111 -25.82 -31.46 18.31
C ASP A 111 -24.30 -31.27 18.34
N GLY A 112 -23.85 -30.00 18.37
CA GLY A 112 -22.45 -29.65 18.53
C GLY A 112 -21.84 -30.20 19.82
N PHE A 113 -22.59 -30.18 20.93
CA PHE A 113 -22.13 -30.77 22.18
C PHE A 113 -21.95 -32.29 22.09
N VAL A 114 -22.88 -32.98 21.42
CA VAL A 114 -22.77 -34.43 21.16
C VAL A 114 -21.53 -34.74 20.32
N VAL A 115 -21.28 -33.94 19.27
CA VAL A 115 -20.10 -34.09 18.40
C VAL A 115 -18.81 -33.84 19.17
N ALA A 116 -18.70 -32.70 19.87
CA ALA A 116 -17.52 -32.35 20.67
C ALA A 116 -17.20 -33.43 21.71
N SER A 117 -18.23 -33.98 22.36
CA SER A 117 -18.09 -35.06 23.35
C SER A 117 -17.58 -36.36 22.72
N LYS A 118 -18.05 -36.73 21.52
CA LYS A 118 -17.53 -37.91 20.79
C LYS A 118 -16.07 -37.73 20.41
N CYS A 119 -15.70 -36.55 19.91
CA CYS A 119 -14.31 -36.23 19.59
C CYS A 119 -13.42 -36.28 20.84
N LYS A 120 -13.86 -35.70 21.97
CA LYS A 120 -13.14 -35.76 23.25
C LYS A 120 -12.91 -37.21 23.69
N LYS A 121 -13.95 -38.04 23.65
CA LYS A 121 -13.85 -39.45 24.01
C LYS A 121 -12.87 -40.21 23.11
N LEU A 122 -12.86 -39.93 21.80
CA LEU A 122 -11.92 -40.54 20.88
C LEU A 122 -10.45 -40.16 21.21
N LEU A 123 -10.21 -38.90 21.60
CA LEU A 123 -8.88 -38.45 22.07
C LEU A 123 -8.46 -39.24 23.32
N GLU A 124 -9.36 -39.39 24.29
CA GLU A 124 -9.11 -40.14 25.54
C GLU A 124 -8.81 -41.62 25.26
N GLU A 125 -9.52 -42.25 24.32
CA GLU A 125 -9.27 -43.63 23.88
C GLU A 125 -7.86 -43.83 23.27
N HIS A 126 -7.25 -42.76 22.76
CA HIS A 126 -5.87 -42.76 22.25
C HIS A 126 -4.86 -42.25 23.29
N GLY A 127 -5.27 -42.13 24.55
CA GLY A 127 -4.40 -41.71 25.66
C GLY A 127 -4.22 -40.20 25.82
N ILE A 128 -4.95 -39.39 25.04
CA ILE A 128 -4.87 -37.91 25.06
C ILE A 128 -6.00 -37.36 25.94
N ASN A 129 -5.68 -37.03 27.19
CA ASN A 129 -6.67 -36.60 28.18
C ASN A 129 -6.66 -35.08 28.43
N ASP A 130 -5.57 -34.41 28.04
CA ASP A 130 -5.25 -33.00 28.29
C ASP A 130 -5.65 -32.04 27.16
N VAL A 131 -6.51 -32.49 26.24
CA VAL A 131 -6.99 -31.69 25.10
C VAL A 131 -8.50 -31.53 25.16
N ASP A 132 -8.98 -30.29 25.23
CA ASP A 132 -10.41 -29.98 25.13
C ASP A 132 -10.84 -29.84 23.66
N VAL A 133 -12.14 -30.02 23.39
CA VAL A 133 -12.71 -29.86 22.04
C VAL A 133 -13.66 -28.67 22.06
N GLU A 134 -13.44 -27.72 21.16
CA GLU A 134 -14.32 -26.58 20.96
C GLU A 134 -14.73 -26.46 19.50
N ILE A 135 -16.00 -26.19 19.26
CA ILE A 135 -16.59 -26.00 17.93
C ILE A 135 -16.96 -24.53 17.77
N ARG A 136 -16.56 -23.93 16.66
CA ARG A 136 -16.84 -22.53 16.32
C ARG A 136 -17.45 -22.40 14.93
N GLU A 137 -18.18 -21.33 14.71
CA GLU A 137 -18.52 -20.92 13.35
C GLU A 137 -17.25 -20.39 12.66
N SER A 138 -16.97 -20.91 11.46
CA SER A 138 -15.77 -20.59 10.68
C SER A 138 -15.97 -20.97 9.22
N VAL A 139 -15.46 -20.15 8.31
CA VAL A 139 -15.39 -20.44 6.87
C VAL A 139 -13.93 -20.47 6.47
N VAL A 140 -13.50 -21.53 5.78
CA VAL A 140 -12.16 -21.58 5.17
C VAL A 140 -12.24 -20.93 3.80
N THR A 141 -11.70 -19.71 3.69
CA THR A 141 -11.46 -19.06 2.41
C THR A 141 -10.13 -19.56 1.85
N ARG A 142 -10.18 -20.29 0.73
CA ARG A 142 -8.98 -20.54 -0.07
C ARG A 142 -8.61 -19.24 -0.78
N SER A 143 -7.34 -18.85 -0.75
CA SER A 143 -6.82 -17.79 -1.63
C SER A 143 -6.75 -18.34 -3.06
N GLU A 144 -7.90 -18.52 -3.71
CA GLU A 144 -7.99 -18.88 -5.12
C GLU A 144 -7.92 -17.61 -5.98
N SER A 145 -6.93 -17.60 -6.87
CA SER A 145 -6.57 -16.53 -7.79
C SER A 145 -7.50 -16.47 -9.01
N GLU A 146 -8.80 -16.27 -8.81
CA GLU A 146 -9.75 -15.99 -9.91
C GLU A 146 -10.46 -14.63 -9.78
N SER A 147 -10.42 -13.96 -8.63
CA SER A 147 -10.72 -12.53 -8.64
C SER A 147 -9.45 -11.79 -9.05
N ALA A 148 -9.40 -11.34 -10.30
CA ALA A 148 -8.74 -10.08 -10.63
C ALA A 148 -8.95 -9.14 -9.44
N GLY A 149 -7.90 -8.80 -8.71
CA GLY A 149 -8.06 -8.03 -7.48
C GLY A 149 -8.80 -6.71 -7.75
N PRO A 150 -9.14 -5.93 -6.72
CA PRO A 150 -9.93 -4.70 -6.87
C PRO A 150 -9.40 -3.73 -7.92
N LYS A 151 -10.33 -3.08 -8.62
CA LYS A 151 -10.01 -2.03 -9.59
C LYS A 151 -9.51 -0.79 -8.86
N PHE A 152 -8.60 -0.05 -9.50
CA PHE A 152 -8.23 1.27 -9.02
C PHE A 152 -9.42 2.24 -9.07
N PHE A 153 -9.45 3.18 -8.13
CA PHE A 153 -10.37 4.31 -8.19
C PHE A 153 -9.98 5.25 -9.33
N SER A 154 -10.97 5.97 -9.89
CA SER A 154 -10.71 7.00 -10.90
C SER A 154 -9.82 8.11 -10.34
N SER A 155 -9.01 8.74 -11.21
CA SER A 155 -8.25 9.95 -10.86
C SER A 155 -9.13 11.14 -10.46
N THR A 156 -10.44 11.07 -10.72
CA THR A 156 -11.44 12.08 -10.30
C THR A 156 -12.09 11.76 -8.96
N TYR A 157 -11.65 10.69 -8.28
CA TYR A 157 -12.12 10.38 -6.93
C TYR A 157 -11.53 11.43 -5.98
N SER A 158 -12.25 12.53 -5.83
CA SER A 158 -11.94 13.62 -4.91
C SER A 158 -12.91 13.52 -3.75
N SER A 159 -12.40 13.15 -2.58
CA SER A 159 -13.04 13.52 -1.31
C SER A 159 -12.21 14.66 -0.75
N ASP A 160 -12.84 15.82 -0.59
CA ASP A 160 -12.21 17.03 -0.03
C ASP A 160 -11.73 16.82 1.43
N PHE A 161 -12.05 15.66 2.02
CA PHE A 161 -11.89 15.36 3.43
C PHE A 161 -10.67 14.50 3.77
N ALA A 162 -10.03 13.83 2.81
CA ALA A 162 -8.86 12.97 3.08
C ALA A 162 -7.77 13.07 1.99
N ASP A 163 -7.16 14.25 1.94
CA ASP A 163 -6.09 14.57 1.00
C ASP A 163 -4.94 13.57 1.07
N GLY A 164 -4.69 12.90 -0.05
CA GLY A 164 -3.56 11.98 -0.18
C GLY A 164 -3.80 10.57 0.37
N ILE A 165 -4.89 10.32 1.13
CA ILE A 165 -5.22 9.00 1.66
C ILE A 165 -5.77 8.08 0.57
N TYR A 166 -6.61 8.59 -0.33
CA TYR A 166 -7.16 7.79 -1.42
C TYR A 166 -6.17 7.56 -2.56
N THR A 167 -5.28 8.53 -2.79
CA THR A 167 -4.40 8.62 -3.96
C THR A 167 -3.59 7.35 -4.26
N PRO A 168 -3.03 6.61 -3.27
CA PRO A 168 -2.30 5.37 -3.55
C PRO A 168 -3.10 4.27 -4.25
N LEU A 169 -4.44 4.33 -4.20
CA LEU A 169 -5.36 3.39 -4.83
C LEU A 169 -6.14 4.01 -6.01
N THR A 170 -5.75 5.20 -6.47
CA THR A 170 -6.27 5.82 -7.71
C THR A 170 -5.31 5.63 -8.88
N THR A 171 -5.79 5.83 -10.11
CA THR A 171 -4.96 5.75 -11.32
C THR A 171 -3.95 6.91 -11.47
N THR A 172 -3.86 7.82 -10.50
CA THR A 172 -2.86 8.89 -10.51
C THR A 172 -1.45 8.34 -10.25
N LEU A 173 -0.44 9.02 -10.77
CA LEU A 173 0.95 8.60 -10.68
C LEU A 173 1.54 8.83 -9.29
N GLY A 174 2.55 8.05 -8.94
CA GLY A 174 3.24 8.20 -7.67
C GLY A 174 2.71 7.29 -6.55
N PHE A 175 2.01 6.20 -6.89
CA PHE A 175 1.59 5.17 -5.93
C PHE A 175 2.73 4.17 -5.65
N PRO A 176 2.75 3.54 -4.46
CA PRO A 176 3.74 2.55 -4.10
C PRO A 176 3.65 1.29 -4.95
N ILE A 177 4.82 0.78 -5.35
CA ILE A 177 4.94 -0.52 -6.01
C ILE A 177 6.07 -1.35 -5.39
N SER A 178 5.93 -2.66 -5.51
CA SER A 178 6.91 -3.65 -5.04
C SER A 178 6.86 -4.91 -5.90
N ALA A 179 8.01 -5.55 -6.11
CA ALA A 179 8.03 -6.91 -6.65
C ALA A 179 7.42 -7.89 -5.63
N GLN A 180 6.57 -8.80 -6.10
CA GLN A 180 5.90 -9.79 -5.25
C GLN A 180 6.92 -10.69 -4.51
N SER A 181 8.08 -10.95 -5.12
CA SER A 181 9.17 -11.74 -4.54
C SER A 181 9.93 -11.01 -3.41
N THR A 182 9.88 -9.68 -3.37
CA THR A 182 10.59 -8.84 -2.39
C THR A 182 9.67 -7.79 -1.77
N PRO A 183 8.58 -8.20 -1.07
CA PRO A 183 7.50 -7.31 -0.63
C PRO A 183 7.90 -6.34 0.49
N ARG A 184 9.17 -6.35 0.93
CA ARG A 184 9.72 -5.41 1.92
C ARG A 184 10.43 -4.22 1.27
N SER A 185 10.80 -4.33 0.01
CA SER A 185 11.42 -3.26 -0.77
C SER A 185 10.34 -2.59 -1.61
N GLN A 186 10.24 -1.27 -1.54
CA GLN A 186 9.24 -0.52 -2.29
C GLN A 186 9.85 0.68 -2.97
N GLY A 187 9.30 1.01 -4.13
CA GLY A 187 9.53 2.25 -4.83
C GLY A 187 8.20 2.87 -5.22
N THR A 188 8.24 3.67 -6.28
CA THR A 188 7.12 4.46 -6.75
C THR A 188 6.81 4.15 -8.21
N SER A 189 5.53 4.15 -8.58
CA SER A 189 5.09 4.09 -9.97
C SER A 189 5.51 5.35 -10.73
N GLY A 190 6.06 5.18 -11.93
CA GLY A 190 6.52 6.28 -12.75
C GLY A 190 5.40 6.87 -13.58
N PHE A 191 5.26 6.39 -14.81
CA PHE A 191 4.26 6.88 -15.75
C PHE A 191 3.80 5.76 -16.67
N PHE A 192 2.58 5.88 -17.17
CA PHE A 192 2.03 4.93 -18.12
C PHE A 192 2.40 5.28 -19.56
N ILE A 193 2.54 4.26 -20.40
CA ILE A 193 2.72 4.39 -21.85
C ILE A 193 1.81 3.39 -22.57
N THR A 194 1.55 3.64 -23.84
CA THR A 194 1.02 2.65 -24.79
C THR A 194 2.01 2.41 -25.93
N GLU A 195 1.83 1.32 -26.67
CA GLU A 195 2.67 0.99 -27.82
C GLU A 195 1.98 1.31 -29.14
N GLY A 196 2.56 2.21 -29.93
CA GLY A 196 2.08 2.51 -31.28
C GLY A 196 0.61 2.95 -31.30
N SER A 197 -0.22 2.22 -32.05
CA SER A 197 -1.67 2.42 -32.11
C SER A 197 -2.45 1.46 -31.22
N ASP A 198 -1.77 0.58 -30.49
CA ASP A 198 -2.41 -0.28 -29.50
C ASP A 198 -2.88 0.59 -28.33
N THR A 199 -4.18 0.56 -28.09
CA THR A 199 -4.85 1.30 -27.00
C THR A 199 -5.50 0.35 -26.01
N GLU A 200 -5.27 -0.96 -26.15
CA GLU A 200 -5.76 -2.01 -25.26
C GLU A 200 -4.70 -2.34 -24.20
N ARG A 201 -3.41 -2.37 -24.58
CA ARG A 201 -2.31 -2.69 -23.67
C ARG A 201 -1.76 -1.44 -22.96
N LEU A 202 -2.00 -1.35 -21.65
CA LEU A 202 -1.42 -0.30 -20.81
C LEU A 202 -0.12 -0.79 -20.16
N LEU A 203 0.95 -0.02 -20.33
CA LEU A 203 2.25 -0.33 -19.74
C LEU A 203 2.62 0.72 -18.70
N LEU A 204 3.19 0.30 -17.58
CA LEU A 204 3.74 1.16 -16.54
C LEU A 204 5.28 1.12 -16.57
N VAL A 205 5.89 2.30 -16.61
CA VAL A 205 7.34 2.47 -16.48
C VAL A 205 7.71 2.81 -15.03
N THR A 206 8.74 2.15 -14.52
CA THR A 206 9.37 2.48 -13.23
C THR A 206 10.87 2.18 -13.27
N ALA A 207 11.61 2.46 -12.19
CA ALA A 207 13.04 2.15 -12.08
C ALA A 207 13.24 0.63 -11.89
N ARG A 208 14.25 0.04 -12.54
CA ARG A 208 14.49 -1.41 -12.46
C ARG A 208 14.82 -1.83 -11.05
N HIS A 209 15.68 -1.10 -10.34
CA HIS A 209 16.12 -1.48 -9.00
C HIS A 209 14.99 -1.53 -7.96
N VAL A 210 13.82 -0.96 -8.27
CA VAL A 210 12.61 -1.06 -7.46
C VAL A 210 11.99 -2.46 -7.55
N ILE A 211 12.10 -3.10 -8.71
CA ILE A 211 11.51 -4.41 -9.00
C ILE A 211 12.55 -5.53 -8.87
N PHE A 212 13.77 -5.28 -9.34
CA PHE A 212 14.92 -6.20 -9.26
C PHE A 212 15.95 -5.60 -8.30
N THR A 213 15.83 -5.98 -7.04
CA THR A 213 16.64 -5.46 -5.95
C THR A 213 18.11 -5.87 -6.10
N PRO A 214 19.07 -4.93 -6.21
CA PRO A 214 20.47 -5.25 -6.53
C PRO A 214 21.17 -6.19 -5.54
N ASP A 215 20.68 -6.29 -4.31
CA ASP A 215 21.19 -7.17 -3.25
C ASP A 215 20.71 -8.62 -3.37
N ARG A 216 19.62 -8.88 -4.11
CA ARG A 216 19.01 -10.21 -4.25
C ARG A 216 18.99 -10.71 -5.68
N ASP A 217 18.79 -9.82 -6.63
CA ASP A 217 18.57 -10.12 -8.02
C ASP A 217 19.85 -9.86 -8.84
N GLY A 218 20.12 -10.74 -9.80
CA GLY A 218 21.18 -10.51 -10.78
C GLY A 218 20.91 -9.26 -11.62
N ASN A 219 21.98 -8.55 -11.99
CA ASN A 219 21.89 -7.45 -12.93
C ASN A 219 21.85 -7.97 -14.38
N GLU A 220 20.83 -8.76 -14.69
CA GLU A 220 20.64 -9.44 -15.97
C GLU A 220 19.48 -8.83 -16.75
N HIS A 221 19.49 -9.04 -18.06
CA HIS A 221 18.38 -8.66 -18.91
C HIS A 221 17.17 -9.56 -18.60
N PHE A 222 16.00 -8.93 -18.46
CA PHE A 222 14.74 -9.63 -18.32
C PHE A 222 13.81 -9.26 -19.50
N GLU A 223 13.25 -10.26 -20.15
CA GLU A 223 12.21 -10.14 -21.16
C GLU A 223 11.22 -11.29 -20.96
N HIS A 224 9.93 -10.99 -20.87
CA HIS A 224 8.92 -12.03 -20.65
C HIS A 224 8.69 -12.82 -21.94
N SER A 225 8.85 -14.14 -21.88
CA SER A 225 8.54 -15.04 -22.99
C SER A 225 7.23 -15.80 -22.76
N ASP A 226 6.24 -15.59 -23.63
CA ASP A 226 4.95 -16.31 -23.60
C ASP A 226 5.11 -17.84 -23.84
N ASN A 227 6.28 -18.27 -24.32
CA ASN A 227 6.55 -19.64 -24.77
C ASN A 227 7.28 -20.52 -23.74
N SER A 228 7.52 -20.06 -22.50
CA SER A 228 8.19 -20.88 -21.48
C SER A 228 7.39 -20.96 -20.18
N ASP A 229 6.81 -22.13 -19.91
CA ASP A 229 6.22 -22.48 -18.60
C ASP A 229 7.26 -22.45 -17.44
N SER A 230 8.55 -22.22 -17.75
CA SER A 230 9.68 -22.22 -16.81
C SER A 230 10.16 -20.84 -16.36
N GLU A 231 9.84 -19.74 -17.07
CA GLU A 231 10.21 -18.40 -16.62
C GLU A 231 9.17 -17.88 -15.62
N HIS A 232 9.60 -17.70 -14.37
CA HIS A 232 8.72 -17.22 -13.30
C HIS A 232 8.23 -15.82 -13.65
N ARG A 233 6.92 -15.65 -13.79
CA ARG A 233 6.30 -14.34 -14.00
C ARG A 233 6.70 -13.39 -12.87
N HIS A 234 7.38 -12.28 -13.19
CA HIS A 234 7.76 -11.26 -12.21
C HIS A 234 6.57 -10.34 -11.94
N ASN A 235 5.70 -10.77 -11.04
CA ASN A 235 4.53 -9.99 -10.64
C ASN A 235 4.93 -8.74 -9.84
N VAL A 236 4.23 -7.65 -10.13
CA VAL A 236 4.37 -6.39 -9.41
C VAL A 236 3.08 -6.13 -8.64
N THR A 237 3.22 -5.70 -7.40
CA THR A 237 2.13 -5.43 -6.46
C THR A 237 2.04 -3.93 -6.17
N VAL A 238 0.81 -3.44 -5.99
CA VAL A 238 0.53 -2.13 -5.39
C VAL A 238 0.77 -2.29 -3.90
N PHE A 239 1.72 -1.56 -3.35
CA PHE A 239 2.30 -1.80 -2.03
C PHE A 239 2.99 -3.17 -1.87
N GLY A 240 4.16 -3.13 -1.25
CA GLY A 240 4.69 -4.26 -0.49
C GLY A 240 3.96 -4.42 0.85
N ASN A 241 4.08 -5.57 1.50
CA ASN A 241 3.31 -5.91 2.71
C ASN A 241 3.47 -4.88 3.82
N THR A 242 4.70 -4.50 4.15
CA THR A 242 4.97 -3.48 5.18
C THR A 242 4.48 -2.09 4.77
N GLY A 243 4.47 -1.78 3.47
CA GLY A 243 3.90 -0.53 2.97
C GLY A 243 2.39 -0.47 3.12
N PHE A 244 1.72 -1.59 2.84
CA PHE A 244 0.27 -1.71 2.97
C PHE A 244 -0.17 -1.62 4.43
N GLU A 245 0.55 -2.27 5.35
CA GLU A 245 0.30 -2.14 6.80
C GLU A 245 0.41 -0.68 7.26
N ARG A 246 1.47 0.02 6.87
CA ARG A 246 1.66 1.45 7.19
C ARG A 246 0.59 2.33 6.55
N TYR A 247 0.09 1.95 5.38
CA TYR A 247 -1.01 2.64 4.73
C TYR A 247 -2.32 2.48 5.51
N LEU A 248 -2.64 1.27 5.97
CA LEU A 248 -3.79 1.02 6.85
C LEU A 248 -3.69 1.83 8.15
N GLU A 249 -2.51 1.85 8.78
CA GLU A 249 -2.24 2.68 9.97
C GLU A 249 -2.45 4.18 9.68
N SER A 250 -2.08 4.65 8.48
CA SER A 250 -2.27 6.05 8.08
C SER A 250 -3.75 6.43 7.96
N ILE A 251 -4.59 5.53 7.43
CA ILE A 251 -6.05 5.74 7.36
C ILE A 251 -6.64 5.80 8.78
N GLN A 252 -6.23 4.89 9.67
CA GLN A 252 -6.67 4.90 11.07
C GLN A 252 -6.25 6.19 11.79
N THR A 253 -5.01 6.64 11.58
CA THR A 253 -4.49 7.89 12.15
C THR A 253 -5.32 9.09 11.70
N GLU A 254 -5.73 9.13 10.42
CA GLU A 254 -6.60 10.20 9.92
C GLU A 254 -8.00 10.15 10.55
N ILE A 255 -8.60 8.96 10.70
CA ILE A 255 -9.87 8.78 11.42
C ILE A 255 -9.77 9.29 12.86
N GLU A 256 -8.69 8.99 13.56
CA GLU A 256 -8.44 9.49 14.92
C GLU A 256 -8.28 11.01 14.95
N GLY A 257 -7.55 11.58 13.98
CA GLY A 257 -7.39 13.02 13.80
C GLY A 257 -8.72 13.74 13.62
N GLN A 258 -9.57 13.25 12.71
CA GLN A 258 -10.90 13.81 12.49
C GLN A 258 -11.82 13.62 13.71
N THR A 259 -11.73 12.49 14.40
CA THR A 259 -12.47 12.25 15.66
C THR A 259 -12.04 13.23 16.77
N PHE A 260 -10.76 13.58 16.84
CA PHE A 260 -10.28 14.63 17.73
C PHE A 260 -10.84 16.01 17.34
N MET A 261 -10.87 16.32 16.04
CA MET A 261 -11.43 17.57 15.53
C MET A 261 -12.91 17.74 15.88
N ILE A 262 -13.72 16.67 15.81
CA ILE A 262 -15.11 16.66 16.27
C ILE A 262 -15.19 17.15 17.72
N LYS A 263 -14.46 16.50 18.64
CA LYS A 263 -14.45 16.87 20.08
C LYS A 263 -13.99 18.32 20.29
N HIS A 264 -12.99 18.75 19.53
CA HIS A 264 -12.50 20.12 19.60
C HIS A 264 -13.56 21.15 19.18
N GLN A 265 -14.28 20.91 18.08
CA GLN A 265 -15.33 21.82 17.61
C GLN A 265 -16.55 21.82 18.53
N GLU A 266 -16.95 20.66 19.09
CA GLU A 266 -18.01 20.58 20.12
C GLU A 266 -17.66 21.44 21.35
N GLY A 267 -16.41 21.35 21.82
CA GLY A 267 -15.91 22.19 22.90
C GLY A 267 -15.93 23.69 22.55
N ARG A 268 -15.59 24.06 21.30
CA ARG A 268 -15.69 25.44 20.82
C ARG A 268 -17.13 25.94 20.80
N ILE A 269 -18.08 25.13 20.35
CA ILE A 269 -19.50 25.46 20.35
C ILE A 269 -19.99 25.70 21.80
N TRP A 270 -19.63 24.81 22.72
CA TRP A 270 -19.96 24.93 24.14
C TRP A 270 -19.37 26.20 24.78
N MET A 271 -18.11 26.53 24.50
CA MET A 271 -17.41 27.74 25.01
C MET A 271 -18.08 29.07 24.63
N PHE A 272 -18.79 29.09 23.49
CA PHE A 272 -19.56 30.24 23.04
C PHE A 272 -21.07 30.09 23.33
N GLY A 273 -21.48 29.03 24.03
CA GLY A 273 -22.83 28.83 24.53
C GLY A 273 -23.25 29.98 25.45
N GLY A 274 -24.47 30.48 25.27
CA GLY A 274 -25.03 31.58 26.08
C GLY A 274 -24.51 32.98 25.77
N LYS A 275 -23.55 33.15 24.84
CA LYS A 275 -23.09 34.47 24.37
C LYS A 275 -23.82 34.82 23.06
N ASN A 276 -24.57 35.93 23.08
CA ASN A 276 -25.39 36.36 21.94
C ASN A 276 -24.80 37.55 21.17
N ASP A 277 -23.51 37.84 21.33
CA ASP A 277 -22.85 38.86 20.53
C ASP A 277 -22.55 38.36 19.09
N PRO A 278 -22.48 39.25 18.09
CA PRO A 278 -22.28 38.86 16.69
C PRO A 278 -21.00 38.04 16.44
N LEU A 279 -19.93 38.29 17.22
CA LEU A 279 -18.67 37.58 17.06
C LEU A 279 -18.76 36.14 17.60
N ALA A 280 -19.40 35.94 18.75
CA ALA A 280 -19.68 34.61 19.28
C ALA A 280 -20.57 33.79 18.33
N ASN A 281 -21.60 34.41 17.73
CA ASN A 281 -22.44 33.74 16.73
C ASN A 281 -21.64 33.29 15.51
N LYS A 282 -20.80 34.17 14.94
CA LYS A 282 -19.95 33.83 13.80
C LYS A 282 -18.95 32.72 14.13
N LYS A 283 -18.38 32.72 15.34
CA LYS A 283 -17.46 31.65 15.79
C LYS A 283 -18.18 30.32 15.96
N ARG A 284 -19.39 30.30 16.52
CA ARG A 284 -20.23 29.09 16.62
C ARG A 284 -20.58 28.53 15.26
N GLN A 285 -21.01 29.38 14.32
CA GLN A 285 -21.35 28.93 12.97
C GLN A 285 -20.16 28.29 12.26
N LYS A 286 -18.97 28.89 12.35
CA LYS A 286 -17.74 28.29 11.80
C LYS A 286 -17.36 26.96 12.46
N ALA A 287 -17.53 26.87 13.78
CA ALA A 287 -17.25 25.63 14.52
C ALA A 287 -18.26 24.54 14.17
N GLN A 288 -19.54 24.88 13.97
CA GLN A 288 -20.58 23.96 13.53
C GLN A 288 -20.29 23.42 12.12
N PHE A 289 -19.95 24.29 11.18
CA PHE A 289 -19.58 23.88 9.83
C PHE A 289 -18.41 22.87 9.84
N ALA A 290 -17.32 23.20 10.53
CA ALA A 290 -16.17 22.30 10.67
C ALA A 290 -16.47 21.02 11.46
N LEU A 291 -17.45 21.04 12.38
CA LEU A 291 -17.91 19.84 13.09
C LEU A 291 -18.65 18.88 12.15
N ASP A 292 -19.51 19.44 11.29
CA ASP A 292 -20.28 18.65 10.33
C ASP A 292 -19.35 18.04 9.27
N GLU A 293 -18.38 18.80 8.74
CA GLU A 293 -17.33 18.30 7.84
C GLU A 293 -16.51 17.16 8.46
N ALA A 294 -16.05 17.33 9.71
CA ALA A 294 -15.26 16.30 10.37
C ALA A 294 -16.07 15.01 10.65
N LYS A 295 -17.38 15.12 10.88
CA LYS A 295 -18.27 13.94 11.05
C LYS A 295 -18.45 13.19 9.74
N GLU A 296 -18.66 13.90 8.65
CA GLU A 296 -18.75 13.32 7.31
C GLU A 296 -17.45 12.60 6.93
N ALA A 297 -16.30 13.27 7.15
CA ALA A 297 -14.97 12.72 6.94
C ALA A 297 -14.74 11.39 7.69
N VAL A 298 -15.11 11.32 8.97
CA VAL A 298 -14.95 10.09 9.78
C VAL A 298 -15.75 8.92 9.20
N GLU A 299 -16.98 9.16 8.76
CA GLU A 299 -17.84 8.10 8.22
C GLU A 299 -17.38 7.64 6.84
N GLU A 300 -16.94 8.56 5.96
CA GLU A 300 -16.29 8.21 4.70
C GLU A 300 -15.01 7.39 4.93
N LEU A 301 -14.10 7.87 5.79
CA LEU A 301 -12.83 7.21 6.05
C LEU A 301 -13.00 5.82 6.67
N LYS A 302 -13.97 5.62 7.57
CA LYS A 302 -14.27 4.29 8.12
C LYS A 302 -14.80 3.35 7.03
N THR A 303 -15.67 3.85 6.16
CA THR A 303 -16.19 3.06 5.03
C THR A 303 -15.05 2.67 4.11
N PHE A 304 -14.22 3.64 3.72
CA PHE A 304 -13.03 3.41 2.91
C PHE A 304 -12.06 2.42 3.56
N TYR A 305 -11.80 2.55 4.86
CA TYR A 305 -10.94 1.61 5.59
C TYR A 305 -11.46 0.16 5.51
N GLN A 306 -12.77 -0.05 5.65
CA GLN A 306 -13.38 -1.36 5.48
C GLN A 306 -13.29 -1.86 4.03
N ASP A 307 -13.48 -0.99 3.04
CA ASP A 307 -13.31 -1.34 1.63
C ASP A 307 -11.86 -1.77 1.33
N VAL A 308 -10.88 -1.05 1.87
CA VAL A 308 -9.46 -1.40 1.72
C VAL A 308 -9.15 -2.74 2.39
N LEU A 309 -9.65 -2.97 3.61
CA LEU A 309 -9.46 -4.24 4.31
C LEU A 309 -10.15 -5.44 3.65
N THR A 310 -11.27 -5.22 2.99
CA THR A 310 -12.01 -6.31 2.34
C THR A 310 -11.44 -6.63 0.96
N GLN A 311 -11.01 -5.61 0.21
CA GLN A 311 -10.63 -5.77 -1.19
C GLN A 311 -9.12 -5.89 -1.40
N TRP A 312 -8.29 -5.19 -0.62
CA TRP A 312 -6.85 -5.04 -0.87
C TRP A 312 -5.95 -5.77 0.14
N VAL A 313 -6.52 -6.54 1.07
CA VAL A 313 -5.77 -7.14 2.20
C VAL A 313 -4.82 -8.27 1.78
N THR A 314 -5.14 -9.04 0.75
CA THR A 314 -4.29 -10.15 0.31
C THR A 314 -3.22 -9.66 -0.66
N PRO A 315 -1.98 -10.19 -0.59
CA PRO A 315 -0.94 -9.86 -1.58
C PRO A 315 -1.38 -10.11 -3.02
N GLU A 316 -2.19 -11.16 -3.25
CA GLU A 316 -2.71 -11.54 -4.56
C GLU A 316 -3.69 -10.50 -5.09
N SER A 317 -4.55 -9.95 -4.23
CA SER A 317 -5.48 -8.89 -4.64
C SER A 317 -4.74 -7.58 -4.95
N ARG A 318 -3.51 -7.41 -4.48
CA ARG A 318 -2.65 -6.26 -4.77
C ARG A 318 -1.81 -6.40 -6.03
N VAL A 319 -1.82 -7.55 -6.72
CA VAL A 319 -1.07 -7.71 -7.98
C VAL A 319 -1.61 -6.71 -9.02
N LEU A 320 -0.74 -5.82 -9.49
CA LEU A 320 -1.01 -4.81 -10.51
C LEU A 320 -0.87 -5.37 -11.92
N GLY A 321 0.07 -6.30 -12.09
CA GLY A 321 0.53 -6.76 -13.39
C GLY A 321 1.87 -7.47 -13.27
N HIS A 322 2.62 -7.53 -14.37
CA HIS A 322 3.89 -8.25 -14.43
C HIS A 322 4.90 -7.53 -15.33
N VAL A 323 6.18 -7.70 -15.03
CA VAL A 323 7.25 -7.16 -15.86
C VAL A 323 7.25 -7.85 -17.22
N ILE A 324 7.37 -7.07 -18.29
CA ILE A 324 7.52 -7.59 -19.66
C ILE A 324 8.93 -7.36 -20.20
N LEU A 325 9.60 -6.31 -19.74
CA LEU A 325 10.94 -5.96 -20.20
C LEU A 325 11.68 -5.15 -19.13
N SER A 326 12.94 -5.52 -18.87
CA SER A 326 13.86 -4.71 -18.10
C SER A 326 15.32 -4.99 -18.54
N PRO A 327 16.02 -4.03 -19.17
CA PRO A 327 17.45 -4.17 -19.43
C PRO A 327 18.25 -4.16 -18.12
N PRO A 328 19.46 -4.73 -18.07
CA PRO A 328 20.31 -4.61 -16.89
C PRO A 328 20.66 -3.15 -16.63
N ILE A 329 20.82 -2.79 -15.35
CA ILE A 329 21.30 -1.48 -14.92
C ILE A 329 22.68 -1.26 -15.53
N ASN A 330 22.77 -0.26 -16.41
CA ASN A 330 24.02 0.12 -17.05
C ASN A 330 24.27 1.61 -16.82
N VAL A 331 25.55 1.97 -16.66
CA VAL A 331 26.00 3.36 -16.54
C VAL A 331 26.64 3.80 -17.86
N ASN A 332 26.68 5.11 -18.09
CA ASN A 332 27.38 5.69 -19.25
C ASN A 332 26.89 5.10 -20.59
N VAL A 333 25.57 4.95 -20.75
CA VAL A 333 24.97 4.29 -21.91
C VAL A 333 24.76 5.26 -23.06
N GLY A 334 25.07 4.79 -24.28
CA GLY A 334 24.89 5.55 -25.51
C GLY A 334 25.89 6.70 -25.68
N SER A 335 25.62 7.58 -26.64
CA SER A 335 26.40 8.81 -26.83
C SER A 335 26.14 9.84 -25.74
N GLU A 336 24.98 9.74 -25.11
CA GLU A 336 24.47 10.62 -24.09
C GLU A 336 25.13 10.35 -22.75
N GLY A 337 25.43 9.08 -22.43
CA GLY A 337 26.17 8.68 -21.23
C GLY A 337 25.34 8.67 -19.95
N TYR A 338 24.02 8.51 -20.03
CA TYR A 338 23.13 8.42 -18.87
C TYR A 338 23.07 7.01 -18.29
N THR A 339 22.50 6.89 -17.09
CA THR A 339 22.18 5.59 -16.48
C THR A 339 20.90 5.01 -17.08
N GLU A 340 20.97 3.76 -17.53
CA GLU A 340 19.84 2.96 -18.00
C GLU A 340 19.34 2.10 -16.83
N ASP A 341 18.30 2.56 -16.14
CA ASP A 341 17.68 1.90 -14.98
C ASP A 341 16.15 2.01 -15.06
N TRP A 342 15.53 1.07 -15.78
CA TRP A 342 14.09 1.07 -15.99
C TRP A 342 13.52 -0.35 -16.17
N ALA A 343 12.26 -0.51 -15.81
CA ALA A 343 11.46 -1.70 -16.06
C ALA A 343 10.09 -1.29 -16.61
N VAL A 344 9.55 -2.12 -17.50
CA VAL A 344 8.22 -1.97 -18.09
C VAL A 344 7.34 -3.09 -17.59
N ILE A 345 6.18 -2.72 -17.08
CA ILE A 345 5.19 -3.61 -16.48
C ILE A 345 3.95 -3.55 -17.33
N GLU A 346 3.44 -4.70 -17.77
CA GLU A 346 2.10 -4.76 -18.34
C GLU A 346 1.07 -4.78 -17.21
N VAL A 347 0.19 -3.78 -17.24
CA VAL A 347 -0.84 -3.56 -16.24
C VAL A 347 -2.05 -4.44 -16.56
N ASP A 348 -2.58 -5.12 -15.56
CA ASP A 348 -3.78 -5.93 -15.71
C ASP A 348 -4.99 -5.03 -16.04
N ALA A 349 -5.64 -5.28 -17.18
CA ALA A 349 -6.79 -4.51 -17.66
C ALA A 349 -8.00 -4.59 -16.70
N SER A 350 -8.07 -5.63 -15.86
CA SER A 350 -9.06 -5.70 -14.79
C SER A 350 -8.83 -4.60 -13.75
N LYS A 351 -7.57 -4.20 -13.49
CA LYS A 351 -7.19 -3.17 -12.53
C LYS A 351 -7.36 -1.77 -13.07
N VAL A 352 -6.91 -1.54 -14.30
CA VAL A 352 -6.88 -0.24 -14.95
C VAL A 352 -7.40 -0.38 -16.38
N ASN A 353 -8.48 0.32 -16.71
CA ASN A 353 -9.11 0.32 -18.03
C ASN A 353 -9.72 1.70 -18.33
N SER A 354 -10.38 1.83 -19.47
CA SER A 354 -11.02 3.07 -19.93
C SER A 354 -12.04 3.67 -18.95
N SER A 355 -12.61 2.89 -18.03
CA SER A 355 -13.59 3.38 -17.05
C SER A 355 -12.96 4.14 -15.87
N ASN A 356 -11.70 3.87 -15.53
CA ASN A 356 -11.02 4.48 -14.37
C ASN A 356 -9.70 5.18 -14.73
N PHE A 357 -9.23 5.06 -15.97
CA PHE A 357 -8.00 5.68 -16.44
C PHE A 357 -8.28 6.79 -17.46
N SER A 358 -7.92 8.02 -17.10
CA SER A 358 -8.08 9.21 -17.96
C SER A 358 -6.75 9.75 -18.50
N GLY A 359 -5.71 8.92 -18.53
CA GLY A 359 -4.34 9.30 -18.89
C GLY A 359 -3.46 9.58 -17.67
N ASN A 360 -2.18 9.81 -17.94
CA ASN A 360 -1.19 10.16 -16.93
C ASN A 360 -1.56 11.46 -16.21
N ALA A 361 -1.61 11.41 -14.88
CA ALA A 361 -1.86 12.59 -14.07
C ALA A 361 -1.24 12.47 -12.68
N ILE A 362 -0.81 13.59 -12.11
CA ILE A 362 -0.34 13.69 -10.72
C ILE A 362 -1.42 14.43 -9.91
N ASP A 363 -1.87 13.80 -8.84
CA ASP A 363 -2.64 14.47 -7.79
C ASP A 363 -1.69 15.33 -6.94
N LEU A 364 -1.87 16.65 -6.99
CA LEU A 364 -1.08 17.62 -6.26
C LEU A 364 -1.46 17.66 -4.76
N GLY A 365 -2.65 17.18 -4.40
CA GLY A 365 -3.24 17.26 -3.06
C GLY A 365 -3.28 18.68 -2.49
N ASN A 366 -3.59 18.78 -1.20
CA ASN A 366 -3.68 20.06 -0.49
C ASN A 366 -2.65 20.25 0.64
N LEU A 367 -1.67 19.33 0.77
CA LEU A 367 -0.60 19.46 1.77
C LEU A 367 0.19 20.76 1.61
N ILE A 368 0.34 21.23 0.37
CA ILE A 368 0.89 22.55 0.07
C ILE A 368 -0.25 23.41 -0.45
N SER A 369 -0.53 24.53 0.21
CA SER A 369 -1.63 25.42 -0.19
C SER A 369 -1.45 25.93 -1.63
N PRO A 370 -2.55 26.11 -2.39
CA PRO A 370 -2.46 26.51 -3.80
C PRO A 370 -1.66 27.80 -4.05
N ASP A 371 -1.74 28.78 -3.15
CA ASP A 371 -0.98 30.03 -3.23
C ASP A 371 0.52 29.77 -3.05
N LYS A 372 0.90 28.96 -2.06
CA LYS A 372 2.29 28.59 -1.81
C LYS A 372 2.84 27.76 -2.96
N PHE A 373 2.07 26.78 -3.44
CA PHE A 373 2.46 25.94 -4.57
C PHE A 373 2.70 26.77 -5.83
N THR A 374 1.79 27.70 -6.15
CA THR A 374 1.92 28.59 -7.31
C THR A 374 3.16 29.48 -7.19
N ASN A 375 3.45 30.01 -6.00
CA ASN A 375 4.66 30.80 -5.77
C ASN A 375 5.94 29.96 -5.90
N MET A 376 5.90 28.68 -5.53
CA MET A 376 7.02 27.77 -5.73
C MET A 376 7.25 27.46 -7.21
N MET A 377 6.19 27.28 -8.01
CA MET A 377 6.32 27.01 -9.45
C MET A 377 6.64 28.26 -10.28
N CYS A 378 6.23 29.44 -9.82
CA CYS A 378 6.46 30.72 -10.47
C CYS A 378 7.24 31.68 -9.55
N PRO A 379 8.46 31.34 -9.09
CA PRO A 379 9.20 32.14 -8.12
C PRO A 379 9.66 33.49 -8.70
N ASN A 380 9.83 33.55 -10.03
CA ASN A 380 10.12 34.76 -10.77
C ASN A 380 8.86 35.26 -11.52
N PRO A 381 8.52 36.56 -11.50
CA PRO A 381 7.40 37.11 -12.27
C PRO A 381 7.45 36.84 -13.78
N GLN A 382 8.64 36.62 -14.34
CA GLN A 382 8.81 36.24 -15.75
C GLN A 382 8.25 34.84 -16.05
N ASN A 383 8.16 33.97 -15.04
CA ASN A 383 7.67 32.59 -15.16
C ASN A 383 6.14 32.48 -15.10
N ARG A 384 5.37 33.57 -15.02
CA ARG A 384 3.91 33.51 -14.78
C ARG A 384 3.10 32.64 -15.74
N HIS A 385 3.64 32.32 -16.91
CA HIS A 385 3.01 31.49 -17.93
C HIS A 385 3.40 29.99 -17.82
N SER A 386 4.29 29.63 -16.90
CA SER A 386 4.86 28.28 -16.77
C SER A 386 4.00 27.32 -15.95
N PHE A 387 3.10 27.83 -15.11
CA PHE A 387 2.23 27.02 -14.26
C PHE A 387 0.93 27.77 -13.92
N THR A 388 -0.18 27.04 -13.95
CA THR A 388 -1.49 27.47 -13.44
C THR A 388 -2.01 26.38 -12.52
N TYR A 389 -2.28 26.73 -11.26
CA TYR A 389 -2.86 25.79 -10.32
C TYR A 389 -4.31 25.45 -10.71
N LEU A 390 -4.63 24.17 -10.78
CA LEU A 390 -5.94 23.67 -11.23
C LEU A 390 -6.88 23.48 -10.03
N TYR A 391 -8.18 23.70 -10.25
CA TYR A 391 -9.19 23.60 -9.19
C TYR A 391 -9.47 22.16 -8.73
N ASP A 392 -9.15 21.18 -9.56
CA ASP A 392 -9.30 19.75 -9.24
C ASP A 392 -8.03 19.15 -8.64
N HIS A 393 -6.97 19.94 -8.45
CA HIS A 393 -5.66 19.48 -7.95
C HIS A 393 -4.97 18.44 -8.84
N ILE A 394 -5.49 18.12 -10.04
CA ILE A 394 -4.95 17.07 -10.92
C ILE A 394 -4.10 17.66 -12.04
N LEU A 395 -2.78 17.54 -11.95
CA LEU A 395 -1.85 17.89 -13.02
C LEU A 395 -1.80 16.79 -14.08
N ARG A 396 -2.52 16.98 -15.18
CA ARG A 396 -2.52 16.07 -16.34
C ARG A 396 -1.20 16.17 -17.10
N LEU A 397 -0.60 15.03 -17.38
CA LEU A 397 0.68 14.97 -18.07
C LEU A 397 0.49 14.88 -19.58
N LYS A 398 1.28 15.66 -20.32
CA LYS A 398 1.24 15.67 -21.77
C LYS A 398 2.60 15.95 -22.38
N GLY A 399 3.07 15.02 -23.21
CA GLY A 399 4.34 15.12 -23.92
C GLY A 399 5.57 15.12 -23.01
N THR A 400 6.72 15.50 -23.57
CA THR A 400 8.02 15.51 -22.89
C THR A 400 8.65 16.90 -22.92
N ILE A 401 9.58 17.15 -22.01
CA ILE A 401 10.43 18.34 -22.01
C ILE A 401 11.57 18.06 -23.01
N PRO A 402 11.76 18.88 -24.06
CA PRO A 402 12.86 18.69 -24.99
C PRO A 402 14.23 18.82 -24.31
N GLU A 403 15.20 17.98 -24.70
CA GLU A 403 16.56 18.02 -24.14
C GLU A 403 17.22 19.42 -24.27
N ASP A 404 17.03 20.11 -25.40
CA ASP A 404 17.52 21.47 -25.59
C ASP A 404 16.96 22.45 -24.56
N GLU A 405 15.68 22.30 -24.19
CA GLU A 405 15.03 23.13 -23.17
C GLU A 405 15.51 22.78 -21.76
N MET A 406 15.82 21.51 -21.48
CA MET A 406 16.45 21.12 -20.21
C MET A 406 17.84 21.77 -20.05
N ARG A 407 18.60 21.89 -21.14
CA ARG A 407 19.95 22.52 -21.16
C ARG A 407 19.90 24.05 -21.19
N HIS A 408 18.84 24.60 -21.74
CA HIS A 408 18.65 26.04 -21.94
C HIS A 408 17.26 26.47 -21.44
N PRO A 409 17.02 26.39 -20.12
CA PRO A 409 15.72 26.73 -19.56
C PRO A 409 15.38 28.20 -19.80
N THR A 410 14.12 28.45 -20.13
CA THR A 410 13.57 29.81 -20.33
C THR A 410 12.94 30.37 -19.05
N ALA A 411 12.81 29.55 -18.02
CA ALA A 411 12.33 29.91 -16.70
C ALA A 411 13.50 30.21 -15.74
N PHE A 412 13.19 30.95 -14.68
CA PHE A 412 14.18 31.44 -13.71
C PHE A 412 13.81 31.10 -12.26
N ASP A 413 14.79 30.87 -11.40
CA ASP A 413 14.56 30.71 -9.97
C ASP A 413 14.22 32.07 -9.27
N GLN A 414 14.06 32.04 -7.95
CA GLN A 414 13.85 33.23 -7.12
C GLN A 414 14.99 34.26 -7.18
N ASN A 415 16.19 33.85 -7.61
CA ASN A 415 17.37 34.72 -7.74
C ASN A 415 17.56 35.24 -9.17
N GLY A 416 16.75 34.79 -10.14
CA GLY A 416 16.89 35.14 -11.55
C GLY A 416 17.86 34.25 -12.33
N GLU A 417 18.26 33.10 -11.77
CA GLU A 417 19.11 32.13 -12.44
C GLU A 417 18.28 31.17 -13.30
N PRO A 418 18.72 30.82 -14.52
CA PRO A 418 17.95 29.93 -15.39
C PRO A 418 17.79 28.51 -14.83
N CYS A 419 16.55 28.03 -14.63
CA CYS A 419 16.25 26.67 -14.18
C CYS A 419 14.81 26.26 -14.55
N LEU A 420 14.52 24.95 -14.60
CA LEU A 420 13.14 24.48 -14.69
C LEU A 420 12.60 24.17 -13.28
N MET A 421 11.41 24.70 -12.97
CA MET A 421 10.65 24.24 -11.81
C MET A 421 9.99 22.91 -12.12
N VAL A 422 10.26 21.90 -11.30
CA VAL A 422 9.78 20.54 -11.51
C VAL A 422 9.00 20.01 -10.31
N ILE A 423 8.06 19.12 -10.60
CA ILE A 423 7.13 18.50 -9.66
C ILE A 423 7.33 16.98 -9.76
N LYS A 424 7.22 16.29 -8.62
CA LYS A 424 6.95 14.85 -8.60
C LYS A 424 5.95 14.51 -7.50
N ARG A 425 5.38 13.31 -7.59
CA ARG A 425 4.76 12.62 -6.46
C ARG A 425 5.50 11.31 -6.18
N GLY A 426 6.01 11.19 -4.97
CA GLY A 426 6.74 10.02 -4.48
C GLY A 426 5.97 9.27 -3.41
N ASN A 427 6.19 7.95 -3.31
CA ASN A 427 5.63 7.14 -2.23
C ASN A 427 6.10 7.61 -0.85
N ALA A 428 7.36 8.05 -0.72
CA ALA A 428 7.93 8.41 0.58
C ALA A 428 7.68 9.88 0.94
N THR A 429 7.80 10.80 -0.02
CA THR A 429 7.69 12.24 0.26
C THR A 429 6.37 12.88 -0.19
N GLY A 430 5.51 12.16 -0.88
CA GLY A 430 4.34 12.74 -1.53
C GLY A 430 4.72 13.75 -2.61
N VAL A 431 3.96 14.84 -2.72
CA VAL A 431 4.16 15.89 -3.74
C VAL A 431 5.26 16.85 -3.31
N THR A 432 6.25 17.02 -4.18
CA THR A 432 7.41 17.90 -3.94
C THR A 432 7.73 18.74 -5.16
N VAL A 433 8.18 19.97 -4.93
CA VAL A 433 8.65 20.90 -5.96
C VAL A 433 10.17 21.08 -5.80
N GLY A 434 10.90 21.20 -6.91
CA GLY A 434 12.35 21.36 -6.92
C GLY A 434 12.84 22.13 -8.13
N HIS A 435 14.15 22.38 -8.15
CA HIS A 435 14.84 23.06 -9.24
C HIS A 435 15.63 22.04 -10.07
N ALA A 436 15.27 21.87 -11.34
CA ALA A 436 16.09 21.10 -12.24
C ALA A 436 17.25 21.95 -12.77
N THR A 437 18.46 21.43 -12.64
CA THR A 437 19.66 22.09 -13.15
C THR A 437 19.81 21.85 -14.66
N ASN A 438 20.33 22.84 -15.36
CA ASN A 438 20.68 22.72 -16.78
C ASN A 438 22.00 21.94 -17.03
N ILE A 439 22.78 21.75 -15.97
CA ILE A 439 24.03 20.98 -15.97
C ILE A 439 23.74 19.61 -15.35
N CYS A 440 24.19 18.53 -15.99
CA CYS A 440 24.08 17.18 -15.43
C CYS A 440 25.16 16.93 -14.39
N SER A 441 24.84 16.16 -13.36
CA SER A 441 25.83 15.59 -12.46
C SER A 441 26.51 14.38 -13.11
N TYR A 442 27.73 14.09 -12.66
CA TYR A 442 28.39 12.82 -12.93
C TYR A 442 28.43 12.01 -11.64
N VAL A 443 27.83 10.83 -11.67
CA VAL A 443 27.67 9.96 -10.50
C VAL A 443 28.43 8.67 -10.74
N ARG A 444 29.08 8.16 -9.69
CA ARG A 444 29.72 6.85 -9.69
C ARG A 444 29.17 6.04 -8.53
N TYR A 445 28.67 4.85 -8.83
CA TYR A 445 28.17 3.92 -7.83
C TYR A 445 29.31 2.99 -7.38
N TYR A 446 29.51 2.89 -6.06
CA TYR A 446 30.46 1.94 -5.47
C TYR A 446 29.63 0.86 -4.77
N ASN A 447 29.51 -0.33 -5.37
CA ASN A 447 28.86 -1.46 -4.71
C ASN A 447 29.86 -2.17 -3.76
N ASP A 448 29.40 -2.51 -2.55
CA ASP A 448 30.13 -3.32 -1.57
C ASP A 448 30.24 -4.78 -2.08
N GLY A 449 31.28 -5.04 -2.88
CA GLY A 449 31.73 -6.42 -3.19
C GLY A 449 31.77 -6.80 -4.67
N THR A 450 31.05 -6.10 -5.55
CA THR A 450 31.17 -6.29 -7.00
C THR A 450 31.67 -5.00 -7.64
N ARG A 451 32.80 -5.09 -8.36
CA ARG A 451 33.33 -4.00 -9.19
C ARG A 451 32.42 -3.76 -10.41
N SER A 452 31.18 -3.36 -10.21
CA SER A 452 30.37 -2.80 -11.29
C SER A 452 30.96 -1.44 -11.67
N SER A 453 31.44 -1.35 -12.93
CA SER A 453 32.03 -0.20 -13.64
C SER A 453 32.50 1.01 -12.80
N ASN A 454 33.81 1.25 -12.79
CA ASN A 454 34.42 2.51 -12.32
C ASN A 454 34.05 3.74 -13.18
N GLU A 455 33.09 3.62 -14.08
CA GLU A 455 32.74 4.66 -15.04
C GLU A 455 31.69 5.60 -14.45
N PRO A 456 31.90 6.93 -14.50
CA PRO A 456 30.88 7.87 -14.11
C PRO A 456 29.74 7.87 -15.14
N SER A 457 28.51 8.02 -14.66
CA SER A 457 27.31 8.21 -15.47
C SER A 457 26.79 9.63 -15.34
N LYS A 458 26.17 10.16 -16.39
CA LYS A 458 25.45 11.43 -16.33
C LYS A 458 24.08 11.23 -15.68
N GLU A 459 23.67 12.19 -14.88
CA GLU A 459 22.35 12.23 -14.25
C GLU A 459 21.73 13.62 -14.35
N TRP A 460 20.44 13.70 -14.66
CA TRP A 460 19.70 14.95 -14.55
C TRP A 460 19.45 15.25 -13.07
N THR A 461 19.92 16.42 -12.63
CA THR A 461 20.01 16.74 -11.21
C THR A 461 18.90 17.67 -10.79
N ILE A 462 18.19 17.29 -9.74
CA ILE A 462 17.12 18.08 -9.15
C ILE A 462 17.54 18.49 -7.73
N LEU A 463 17.50 19.79 -7.48
CA LEU A 463 17.73 20.40 -6.19
C LEU A 463 16.41 20.52 -5.43
N PRO A 464 16.44 20.45 -4.09
CA PRO A 464 15.34 20.91 -3.26
C PRO A 464 14.91 22.34 -3.63
N PHE A 465 13.65 22.68 -3.36
CA PHE A 465 13.17 24.05 -3.58
C PHE A 465 13.92 25.03 -2.65
N ASP A 466 13.83 24.83 -1.34
CA ASP A 466 14.62 25.58 -0.39
C ASP A 466 14.95 24.75 0.86
N SER A 467 15.69 25.33 1.80
CA SER A 467 16.06 24.68 3.06
C SER A 467 14.90 24.50 4.04
N LYS A 468 13.75 25.13 3.79
CA LYS A 468 12.56 25.10 4.66
C LYS A 468 11.53 24.08 4.19
N THR A 469 11.46 23.80 2.90
CA THR A 469 10.52 22.84 2.30
C THR A 469 10.98 21.41 2.42
N GLY A 470 12.24 21.18 2.77
CA GLY A 470 12.81 19.84 2.90
C GLY A 470 13.32 19.28 1.57
N PRO A 471 13.74 18.01 1.55
CA PRO A 471 14.35 17.38 0.38
C PRO A 471 13.34 17.21 -0.76
N PHE A 472 13.83 17.22 -2.01
CA PHE A 472 12.98 16.89 -3.16
C PHE A 472 12.58 15.42 -3.15
N SER A 473 13.49 14.51 -2.76
CA SER A 473 13.17 13.08 -2.70
C SER A 473 13.77 12.37 -1.48
N GLY A 474 13.19 11.21 -1.15
CA GLY A 474 13.65 10.31 -0.09
C GLY A 474 13.73 8.85 -0.54
N LYS A 475 14.23 7.98 0.34
CA LYS A 475 14.25 6.52 0.10
C LYS A 475 12.82 6.01 -0.09
N GLY A 476 12.55 5.41 -1.25
CA GLY A 476 11.22 4.93 -1.66
C GLY A 476 10.59 5.72 -2.80
N ASP A 477 11.14 6.89 -3.15
CA ASP A 477 10.67 7.69 -4.30
C ASP A 477 11.25 7.23 -5.65
N SER A 478 12.18 6.29 -5.65
CA SER A 478 12.71 5.72 -6.88
C SER A 478 11.59 5.21 -7.78
N GLY A 479 11.67 5.54 -9.06
CA GLY A 479 10.63 5.26 -10.03
C GLY A 479 9.62 6.40 -10.23
N SER A 480 9.57 7.44 -9.38
CA SER A 480 8.69 8.59 -9.60
C SER A 480 8.98 9.30 -10.92
N VAL A 481 7.91 9.69 -11.63
CA VAL A 481 8.02 10.63 -12.76
C VAL A 481 8.29 12.04 -12.25
N ILE A 482 9.14 12.79 -12.97
CA ILE A 482 9.43 14.20 -12.73
C ILE A 482 8.91 14.99 -13.93
N VAL A 483 8.12 16.03 -13.67
CA VAL A 483 7.45 16.86 -14.69
C VAL A 483 7.65 18.35 -14.47
N ASP A 484 7.47 19.17 -15.50
CA ASP A 484 7.41 20.62 -15.35
C ASP A 484 6.01 21.12 -14.95
N GLY A 485 5.87 22.43 -14.72
CA GLY A 485 4.58 23.06 -14.42
C GLY A 485 3.53 22.98 -15.53
N ARG A 486 3.89 22.51 -16.72
CA ARG A 486 2.97 22.30 -17.84
C ARG A 486 2.53 20.84 -17.97
N GLY A 487 2.99 19.97 -17.07
CA GLY A 487 2.72 18.54 -17.12
C GLY A 487 3.56 17.79 -18.16
N ARG A 488 4.63 18.37 -18.69
CA ARG A 488 5.53 17.66 -19.61
C ARG A 488 6.48 16.77 -18.81
N ILE A 489 6.66 15.53 -19.24
CA ILE A 489 7.55 14.59 -18.57
C ILE A 489 9.01 15.00 -18.83
N GLY A 490 9.80 15.12 -17.77
CA GLY A 490 11.23 15.39 -17.84
C GLY A 490 12.08 14.16 -17.64
N GLY A 491 11.72 13.28 -16.70
CA GLY A 491 12.53 12.10 -16.43
C GLY A 491 11.97 11.17 -15.39
N LEU A 492 12.67 10.07 -15.18
CA LEU A 492 12.38 9.04 -14.19
C LEU A 492 13.40 9.14 -13.05
N LEU A 493 12.93 9.28 -11.81
CA LEU A 493 13.79 9.33 -10.63
C LEU A 493 14.44 7.95 -10.41
N ILE A 494 15.76 7.90 -10.37
CA ILE A 494 16.51 6.64 -10.15
C ILE A 494 17.34 6.66 -8.86
N GLY A 495 17.59 7.83 -8.28
CA GLY A 495 18.38 7.89 -7.05
C GLY A 495 18.63 9.30 -6.55
N GLY A 496 19.68 9.43 -5.74
CA GLY A 496 20.12 10.71 -5.20
C GLY A 496 21.38 10.54 -4.33
N THR A 497 21.88 11.65 -3.81
CA THR A 497 23.04 11.67 -2.91
C THR A 497 22.66 12.26 -1.55
N GLY A 498 23.31 11.80 -0.50
CA GLY A 498 23.14 12.29 0.88
C GLY A 498 23.94 11.44 1.87
N LYS A 499 24.07 11.90 3.11
CA LYS A 499 24.53 11.01 4.20
C LYS A 499 23.50 9.89 4.36
N HIS A 500 23.90 8.71 4.89
CA HIS A 500 23.07 7.49 5.05
C HIS A 500 21.74 7.63 5.85
N THR A 501 21.20 8.84 5.99
CA THR A 501 19.84 9.18 6.41
C THR A 501 18.80 8.81 5.34
N GLN A 502 17.51 9.05 5.66
CA GLN A 502 16.39 8.80 4.74
C GLN A 502 16.19 9.92 3.70
N SER A 503 16.80 11.09 3.92
CA SER A 503 16.67 12.29 3.08
C SER A 503 17.85 12.45 2.12
N LEU A 504 17.59 12.99 0.93
CA LEU A 504 18.60 13.22 -0.11
C LEU A 504 18.88 14.72 -0.27
N ASP A 505 20.16 15.06 -0.42
CA ASP A 505 20.64 16.42 -0.70
C ASP A 505 20.38 16.80 -2.16
N LEU A 506 20.61 15.86 -3.09
CA LEU A 506 20.27 15.98 -4.52
C LEU A 506 19.52 14.74 -4.97
N THR A 507 18.65 14.93 -5.95
CA THR A 507 17.94 13.86 -6.63
C THR A 507 18.49 13.68 -8.05
N TYR A 508 18.58 12.43 -8.49
CA TYR A 508 19.06 12.04 -9.81
C TYR A 508 17.97 11.34 -10.60
N ALA A 509 17.82 11.76 -11.86
CA ALA A 509 16.85 11.21 -12.78
C ALA A 509 17.46 10.97 -14.17
N THR A 510 16.96 9.96 -14.86
CA THR A 510 17.26 9.72 -16.27
C THR A 510 16.27 10.50 -17.13
N PRO A 511 16.74 11.32 -18.10
CA PRO A 511 15.85 12.05 -19.00
C PRO A 511 14.91 11.14 -19.79
N VAL A 512 13.65 11.55 -19.94
CA VAL A 512 12.62 10.72 -20.56
C VAL A 512 12.88 10.47 -22.05
N ASP A 513 13.39 11.45 -22.78
CA ASP A 513 13.68 11.30 -24.21
C ASP A 513 14.73 10.19 -24.45
N PHE A 514 15.72 10.08 -23.55
CA PHE A 514 16.68 8.98 -23.56
C PHE A 514 15.97 7.65 -23.27
N LEU A 515 15.16 7.58 -22.22
CA LEU A 515 14.41 6.36 -21.85
C LEU A 515 13.54 5.85 -22.99
N LEU A 516 12.77 6.72 -23.65
CA LEU A 516 11.90 6.35 -24.76
C LEU A 516 12.69 5.80 -25.95
N ARG A 517 13.81 6.45 -26.34
CA ARG A 517 14.71 5.92 -27.38
C ARG A 517 15.28 4.55 -27.00
N ARG A 518 15.63 4.35 -25.74
CA ARG A 518 16.15 3.06 -25.24
C ARG A 518 15.08 1.98 -25.29
N MET A 519 13.85 2.27 -24.84
CA MET A 519 12.71 1.37 -24.94
C MET A 519 12.44 0.96 -26.39
N GLU A 520 12.42 1.93 -27.32
CA GLU A 520 12.26 1.65 -28.76
C GLU A 520 13.37 0.73 -29.29
N SER A 521 14.63 1.02 -28.95
CA SER A 521 15.77 0.21 -29.39
C SER A 521 15.78 -1.21 -28.83
N ARG A 522 14.98 -1.47 -27.79
CA ARG A 522 14.85 -2.74 -27.09
C ARG A 522 13.55 -3.48 -27.45
N GLY A 523 12.80 -3.00 -28.44
CA GLY A 523 11.65 -3.72 -29.01
C GLY A 523 10.29 -3.11 -28.71
N LEU A 524 10.17 -2.07 -27.87
CA LEU A 524 8.87 -1.41 -27.67
C LEU A 524 8.48 -0.61 -28.91
N CYS A 525 7.28 -0.82 -29.42
CA CYS A 525 6.83 -0.14 -30.62
C CYS A 525 6.35 1.27 -30.29
N LYS A 526 7.13 2.31 -30.65
CA LYS A 526 6.72 3.73 -30.55
C LYS A 526 6.02 4.08 -29.22
N PRO A 527 6.72 4.00 -28.08
CA PRO A 527 6.15 4.26 -26.77
C PRO A 527 5.54 5.66 -26.71
N ASN A 528 4.25 5.73 -26.40
CA ASN A 528 3.49 6.96 -26.31
C ASN A 528 3.19 7.31 -24.86
N VAL A 529 3.73 8.45 -24.40
CA VAL A 529 3.54 8.97 -23.03
C VAL A 529 2.18 9.63 -22.78
N ASN A 530 1.31 9.69 -23.80
CA ASN A 530 -0.05 10.20 -23.71
C ASN A 530 -1.05 9.05 -23.93
N PRO A 531 -1.08 8.05 -23.03
CA PRO A 531 -1.93 6.88 -23.21
C PRO A 531 -3.40 7.29 -23.13
N VAL A 532 -4.18 6.81 -24.10
CA VAL A 532 -5.65 6.91 -24.13
C VAL A 532 -6.15 5.50 -24.41
N LEU A 533 -6.90 4.92 -23.46
CA LEU A 533 -7.49 3.61 -23.64
C LEU A 533 -8.79 3.72 -24.42
N ALA A 534 -9.01 2.82 -25.37
CA ALA A 534 -10.28 2.74 -26.09
C ALA A 534 -11.40 2.30 -25.13
N GLY A 535 -12.56 2.94 -25.26
CA GLY A 535 -13.75 2.74 -24.42
C GLY A 535 -14.50 1.46 -24.75
#